data_AF-A0A0S9MSW2-F1
#
_entry.id   AF-A0A0S9MSW2-F1
#
_cell.length_a   1.000
_cell.length_b   1.000
_cell.length_c   1.000
_cell.angle_alpha   90.00
_cell.angle_beta   90.00
_cell.angle_gamma   90.00
#
_symmetry.space_group_name_H-M   'P 1'
#
loop_
_entity.id
_entity.type
_entity.pdbx_description
1 polymer ?
#
loop_
_entity_poly.entity_id
_entity_poly.type
_entity_poly.pdbx_seq_one_letter_code
_entity_poly.pdbx_strand_id
1 'polypeptide(L)' 'MWKIWLLFDPRRALVALAAFLFVLALIIHFILLSTNKFNWLDGPRTAVVSQNSAMPAAAPAAAPTK' A
#
# COMPACT_ATOMS: atom_id res chain seq x y z
N MET A 1 -30.51 -33.18 -3.38
CA MET A 1 -29.19 -32.67 -2.96
C MET A 1 -29.35 -31.56 -1.91
N TRP A 2 -29.96 -31.88 -0.76
CA TRP A 2 -30.18 -30.95 0.36
C TRP A 2 -29.30 -31.29 1.57
N LYS A 3 -28.75 -32.51 1.59
CA LYS A 3 -27.80 -33.02 2.60
C LYS A 3 -26.49 -32.21 2.66
N ILE A 4 -26.13 -31.45 1.61
CA ILE A 4 -24.96 -30.56 1.66
C ILE A 4 -25.13 -29.48 2.75
N TRP A 5 -26.37 -29.09 3.06
CA TRP A 5 -26.71 -28.13 4.12
C TRP A 5 -26.70 -28.72 5.54
N LEU A 6 -26.64 -30.06 5.67
CA LEU A 6 -26.46 -30.73 6.97
C LEU A 6 -24.97 -30.84 7.35
N LEU A 7 -24.06 -30.75 6.37
CA LEU A 7 -22.61 -30.77 6.56
C LEU A 7 -22.01 -29.36 6.59
N PHE A 8 -22.56 -28.45 5.79
CA PHE A 8 -22.15 -27.05 5.74
C PHE A 8 -23.21 -26.19 6.42
N ASP A 9 -22.85 -25.69 7.61
CA ASP A 9 -23.66 -24.70 8.32
C ASP A 9 -23.92 -23.48 7.39
N PRO A 10 -25.19 -23.12 7.11
CA PRO A 10 -25.61 -22.03 6.21
C PRO A 10 -24.76 -20.77 6.34
N ARG A 11 -24.54 -20.39 7.60
CA ARG A 11 -23.85 -19.18 8.00
C ARG A 11 -22.38 -19.26 7.61
N ARG A 12 -21.75 -20.41 7.84
CA ARG A 12 -20.33 -20.59 7.59
C ARG A 12 -20.02 -20.64 6.10
N ALA A 13 -20.91 -21.19 5.28
CA ALA A 13 -20.78 -21.16 3.82
C ALA A 13 -20.87 -19.73 3.26
N LEU A 14 -21.87 -18.94 3.69
CA LEU A 14 -22.00 -17.54 3.28
C LEU A 14 -20.82 -16.68 3.76
N VAL A 15 -20.38 -16.89 5.01
CA VAL A 15 -19.22 -16.18 5.56
C VAL A 15 -17.93 -16.60 4.87
N ALA A 16 -17.73 -17.89 4.56
CA ALA A 16 -16.54 -18.35 3.84
C ALA A 16 -16.46 -17.76 2.44
N LEU A 17 -17.59 -17.70 1.71
CA LEU A 17 -17.65 -17.05 0.40
C LEU A 17 -17.32 -15.55 0.52
N ALA A 18 -18.00 -14.84 1.43
CA ALA A 18 -17.77 -13.41 1.62
C ALA A 18 -16.33 -13.10 2.07
N ALA A 19 -15.80 -13.86 3.03
CA ALA A 19 -14.43 -13.71 3.51
C ALA A 19 -13.42 -14.05 2.42
N PHE A 20 -13.64 -15.10 1.62
CA PHE A 20 -12.77 -15.44 0.50
C PHE A 20 -12.70 -14.30 -0.52
N LEU A 21 -13.86 -13.79 -0.97
CA LEU A 21 -13.90 -12.67 -1.92
C LEU A 21 -13.30 -11.39 -1.32
N PHE A 22 -13.55 -11.12 -0.03
CA PHE A 22 -13.02 -9.94 0.64
C PHE A 22 -11.49 -9.99 0.82
N VAL A 23 -10.96 -11.12 1.26
CA VAL A 23 -9.51 -11.33 1.38
C VAL A 23 -8.85 -11.26 0.00
N LEU A 24 -9.45 -11.87 -1.02
CA LEU A 24 -8.95 -11.79 -2.39
C LEU A 24 -8.91 -10.34 -2.90
N ALA A 25 -9.96 -9.55 -2.62
CA ALA A 25 -10.00 -8.14 -2.96
C ALA A 25 -8.89 -7.37 -2.25
N LEU A 26 -8.70 -7.55 -0.94
CA LEU A 26 -7.62 -6.90 -0.19
C LEU A 26 -6.25 -7.25 -0.78
N ILE A 27 -5.97 -8.52 -1.06
CA ILE A 27 -4.68 -8.95 -1.63
C ILE A 27 -4.37 -8.21 -2.93
N ILE A 28 -5.36 -8.11 -3.84
CA ILE A 28 -5.19 -7.39 -5.10
C ILE A 28 -4.91 -5.91 -4.84
N HIS A 29 -5.67 -5.26 -3.96
CA HIS A 29 -5.47 -3.84 -3.65
C HIS A 29 -4.10 -3.59 -3.02
N PHE A 30 -3.68 -4.42 -2.06
CA PHE A 30 -2.36 -4.33 -1.42
C PHE A 30 -1.21 -4.51 -2.42
N ILE A 31 -1.34 -5.36 -3.43
CA ILE A 31 -0.32 -5.52 -4.49
C ILE A 31 -0.24 -4.26 -5.37
N LEU A 32 -1.39 -3.70 -5.76
CA LEU A 32 -1.41 -2.47 -6.56
C LEU A 32 -0.85 -1.28 -5.77
N LEU A 33 -1.25 -1.13 -4.50
CA LEU A 33 -0.72 -0.11 -3.59
C LEU A 33 0.75 -0.34 -3.25
N SER A 34 1.24 -1.57 -3.13
CA SER A 34 2.67 -1.81 -2.86
C SER A 34 3.56 -1.53 -4.08
N THR A 35 2.99 -1.51 -5.29
CA THR A 35 3.77 -1.36 -6.51
C THR A 35 3.98 0.11 -6.85
N ASN A 36 5.24 0.52 -7.02
CA ASN A 36 5.72 1.89 -7.28
C ASN A 36 5.02 2.64 -8.43
N LYS A 37 4.34 1.91 -9.33
CA LYS A 37 3.61 2.43 -10.51
C LYS A 37 2.09 2.59 -10.30
N PHE A 38 1.49 1.82 -9.41
CA PHE A 38 0.04 1.79 -9.18
C PHE A 38 -0.35 2.24 -7.76
N ASN A 39 0.63 2.62 -6.94
CA ASN A 39 0.42 3.22 -5.63
C ASN A 39 -0.14 4.64 -5.77
N TRP A 40 -1.46 4.74 -5.89
CA TRP A 40 -2.14 6.02 -6.01
C TRP A 40 -2.15 6.82 -4.70
N LEU A 41 -1.84 6.19 -3.55
CA LEU A 41 -1.75 6.88 -2.25
C LEU A 41 -0.43 7.66 -2.10
N ASP A 42 0.65 7.16 -2.70
CA ASP A 42 1.99 7.75 -2.60
C ASP A 42 2.21 8.87 -3.65
N GLY A 43 1.23 9.07 -4.56
CA GLY A 43 1.35 10.00 -5.68
C GLY A 43 2.55 9.69 -6.58
N PRO A 44 2.80 10.45 -7.65
CA PRO A 44 4.11 10.42 -8.27
C PRO A 44 5.14 10.68 -7.18
N ARG A 45 6.04 9.72 -6.93
CA ARG A 45 7.28 9.98 -6.21
C ARG A 45 8.14 10.95 -7.03
N THR A 46 7.69 12.18 -7.19
CA THR A 46 8.61 13.31 -7.01
C THR A 46 9.10 13.09 -5.60
N ALA A 47 10.36 12.69 -5.45
CA ALA A 47 10.97 12.55 -4.15
C ALA A 47 10.66 13.81 -3.34
N VAL A 48 9.67 13.73 -2.44
CA VAL A 48 9.54 14.71 -1.38
C VAL A 48 10.73 14.35 -0.51
N VAL A 49 11.86 15.00 -0.80
CA VAL A 49 12.94 15.20 0.14
C VAL A 49 12.24 15.56 1.44
N SER A 50 12.22 14.63 2.38
CA SER A 50 11.77 14.92 3.73
C SER A 50 12.71 16.03 4.21
N GLN A 51 12.24 17.28 4.15
CA GLN A 51 12.95 18.50 4.50
C GLN A 51 13.09 18.62 6.02
N ASN A 52 13.51 17.53 6.67
CA ASN A 52 13.69 17.47 8.12
C ASN A 52 15.10 17.03 8.53
N SER A 53 16.05 16.93 7.60
CA SER A 53 17.47 17.04 7.94
C SER A 53 17.82 18.53 8.05
N ALA A 54 18.00 18.99 9.29
CA ALA A 54 18.56 20.31 9.57
C ALA A 54 19.85 20.49 8.75
N MET A 55 19.78 21.36 7.75
CA MET A 55 20.90 21.68 6.88
C MET A 55 21.99 22.35 7.73
N PRO A 56 23.25 21.86 7.73
CA PRO A 56 24.35 22.64 8.27
C PRO A 56 24.46 23.90 7.43
N ALA A 57 24.49 25.05 8.11
CA ALA A 57 24.56 26.37 7.51
C ALA A 57 25.64 26.43 6.41
N ALA A 58 25.25 26.97 5.25
CA ALA A 58 26.15 27.25 4.15
C ALA A 58 27.36 28.06 4.65
N ALA A 59 28.55 27.49 4.56
CA ALA A 59 29.79 28.24 4.72
C ALA A 59 29.88 29.24 3.54
N PRO A 60 30.15 30.53 3.81
CA PRO A 60 30.10 31.57 2.79
C PRO A 60 31.24 31.36 1.79
N ALA A 61 30.94 31.74 0.55
CA ALA A 61 31.84 31.75 -0.58
C ALA A 61 33.24 32.29 -0.23
N ALA A 62 34.26 31.44 -0.40
CA ALA A 62 35.63 31.89 -0.56
C ALA A 62 35.89 32.08 -2.06
N ALA A 63 36.17 33.33 -2.41
CA ALA A 63 36.30 33.92 -3.73
C ALA A 63 37.35 33.26 -4.66
N PRO A 64 37.25 33.46 -5.99
CA PRO A 64 38.22 32.96 -6.95
C PRO A 64 39.52 33.80 -6.90
N THR A 65 40.68 33.16 -6.81
CA THR A 65 41.98 33.85 -6.98
C THR A 65 43.02 32.99 -7.69
N LYS A 66 43.25 33.41 -8.95
CA LYS A 66 44.42 33.27 -9.83
C LYS A 66 44.86 31.90 -10.33
#